data_AF-A0A959Y8T2-F1
#
_entry.id   AF-A0A959Y8T2-F1
#
_cell.length_a   1.000
_cell.length_b   1.000
_cell.length_c   1.000
_cell.angle_alpha   90.00
_cell.angle_beta   90.00
_cell.angle_gamma   90.00
#
_symmetry.space_group_name_H-M   'P 1'
#
loop_
_entity.id
_entity.type
_entity.pdbx_description
1 polymer ?
#
loop_
_entity_poly.entity_id
_entity_poly.type
_entity_poly.pdbx_seq_one_letter_code
_entity_poly.pdbx_strand_id
1 'polypeptide(L)' 'MIRHLRHEAIDKQEWDRHLSSCPGPTWYARSAVLDVASPGWEALVDEDGSRMPLTWSRRFGVDYLRQP' A
#
# COMPACT_ATOMS: atom_id res chain seq x y z
N MET A 1 -2.32 12.44 11.57
CA MET A 1 -2.26 13.18 10.28
C MET A 1 -1.94 12.19 9.19
N ILE A 2 -2.80 12.05 8.18
CA ILE A 2 -2.59 11.07 7.11
C ILE A 2 -1.54 11.59 6.13
N ARG A 3 -0.45 10.84 5.97
CA ARG A 3 0.60 11.06 4.97
C ARG A 3 0.40 10.13 3.79
N HIS A 4 0.50 10.70 2.59
CA HIS A 4 0.49 9.95 1.34
C HIS A 4 1.93 9.69 0.87
N LEU A 5 2.26 8.43 0.65
CA LEU A 5 3.55 7.97 0.14
C LEU A 5 3.36 7.48 -1.30
N ARG A 6 4.12 8.09 -2.21
CA ARG A 6 4.25 7.58 -3.58
C ARG A 6 5.00 6.24 -3.58
N HIS A 7 4.81 5.43 -4.61
CA HIS A 7 5.41 4.09 -4.71
C HIS A 7 6.93 4.09 -4.42
N GLU A 8 7.64 5.08 -4.97
CA GLU A 8 9.10 5.23 -4.81
C GLU A 8 9.54 5.57 -3.38
N ALA A 9 8.64 6.16 -2.58
CA ALA A 9 8.91 6.53 -1.19
C ALA A 9 8.59 5.41 -0.20
N ILE A 10 8.09 4.25 -0.67
CA ILE A 10 7.73 3.12 0.18
C ILE A 10 8.97 2.26 0.45
N ASP A 11 9.39 2.21 1.71
CA ASP A 11 10.29 1.16 2.18
C ASP A 11 9.51 -0.15 2.34
N LYS A 12 9.66 -1.04 1.37
CA LYS A 12 8.98 -2.34 1.33
C LYS A 12 9.38 -3.25 2.50
N GLN A 13 10.62 -3.17 2.98
CA GLN A 13 11.09 -3.98 4.09
C GLN A 13 10.47 -3.49 5.41
N GLU A 14 10.42 -2.17 5.61
CA GLU A 14 9.73 -1.57 6.75
C GLU A 14 8.23 -1.86 6.71
N TRP A 15 7.61 -1.79 5.52
CA TRP A 15 6.21 -2.13 5.29
C TRP A 15 5.87 -3.56 5.72
N ASP A 16 6.59 -4.54 5.21
CA ASP A 16 6.34 -5.95 5.52
C ASP A 16 6.64 -6.28 6.99
N ARG A 17 7.65 -5.61 7.58
CA ARG A 17 7.95 -5.73 9.02
C ARG A 17 6.80 -5.21 9.87
N HIS A 18 6.25 -4.04 9.51
CA HIS A 18 5.09 -3.48 10.19
C HIS A 18 3.87 -4.37 10.04
N LEU A 19 3.56 -4.82 8.82
CA LEU A 19 2.45 -5.73 8.56
C LEU A 19 2.54 -7.00 9.41
N SER A 20 3.73 -7.60 9.50
CA SER A 20 3.97 -8.79 10.32
C SER A 20 3.78 -8.57 11.82
N SER A 21 3.87 -7.32 12.29
CA SER A 21 3.61 -6.96 13.69
C SER A 21 2.14 -6.70 14.01
N CYS A 22 1.28 -6.52 12.99
CA CYS A 22 -0.13 -6.25 13.18
C CYS A 22 -0.91 -7.50 13.62
N PRO A 23 -1.93 -7.35 14.48
CA PRO A 23 -2.84 -8.44 14.80
C PRO A 23 -3.74 -8.75 13.59
N GLY A 24 -3.41 -9.81 12.85
CA GLY A 24 -4.14 -10.24 11.64
C GLY A 24 -3.50 -9.73 10.34
N PRO A 25 -2.23 -10.06 10.06
CA PRO A 25 -1.58 -9.68 8.81
C PRO A 25 -2.30 -10.31 7.63
N THR A 26 -2.82 -9.48 6.72
CA THR A 26 -3.44 -9.98 5.49
C THR A 26 -2.37 -10.30 4.46
N TRP A 27 -2.43 -11.50 3.88
CA TRP A 27 -1.50 -11.91 2.80
C TRP A 27 -1.50 -10.89 1.65
N TYR A 28 -2.67 -10.34 1.30
CA TYR A 28 -2.86 -9.36 0.23
C TYR A 28 -2.17 -8.01 0.48
N ALA A 29 -1.87 -7.66 1.74
CA ALA A 29 -1.21 -6.39 2.05
C ALA A 29 0.33 -6.46 1.97
N ARG A 30 0.91 -7.64 1.68
CA ARG A 30 2.37 -7.80 1.53
C ARG A 30 2.85 -7.03 0.32
N SER A 31 3.99 -6.35 0.43
CA SER A 31 4.51 -5.53 -0.67
C SER A 31 4.73 -6.36 -1.94
N ALA A 32 5.23 -7.59 -1.80
CA ALA A 32 5.44 -8.49 -2.94
C ALA A 32 4.14 -8.87 -3.67
N VAL A 33 3.02 -9.00 -2.94
CA VAL A 33 1.71 -9.30 -3.54
C VAL A 33 1.16 -8.06 -4.23
N LEU A 34 1.26 -6.90 -3.57
CA LEU A 34 0.83 -5.62 -4.11
C LEU A 34 1.63 -5.22 -5.36
N ASP A 35 2.94 -5.52 -5.41
CA ASP A 35 3.78 -5.27 -6.59
C ASP A 35 3.32 -6.05 -7.83
N VAL A 36 2.79 -7.27 -7.64
CA VAL A 36 2.27 -8.11 -8.73
C VAL A 36 0.83 -7.75 -9.07
N ALA A 37 -0.03 -7.57 -8.06
CA ALA A 37 -1.47 -7.33 -8.25
C ALA A 37 -1.78 -5.88 -8.68
N SER A 38 -1.00 -4.91 -8.20
CA SER A 38 -1.19 -3.49 -8.45
C SER A 38 0.16 -2.76 -8.59
N PRO A 39 0.88 -2.96 -9.72
CA PRO A 39 2.16 -2.29 -9.96
C PRO A 39 2.04 -0.77 -9.80
N GLY A 40 2.96 -0.16 -9.04
CA GLY A 40 2.92 1.28 -8.76
C GLY A 40 1.94 1.71 -7.67
N TRP A 41 1.45 0.76 -6.85
CA TRP A 41 0.64 1.07 -5.67
C TRP A 41 1.32 2.08 -4.75
N GLU A 42 0.51 2.88 -4.08
CA GLU A 42 0.94 3.93 -3.15
C GLU A 42 0.47 3.58 -1.74
N ALA A 43 0.81 4.39 -0.73
CA ALA A 43 0.39 4.11 0.64
C ALA A 43 -0.14 5.35 1.35
N LEU A 44 -1.12 5.13 2.22
CA LEU A 44 -1.50 6.08 3.26
C LEU A 44 -0.95 5.58 4.59
N VAL A 45 -0.26 6.46 5.30
CA VAL A 45 0.30 6.19 6.62
C VAL A 45 -0.21 7.26 7.57
N ASP A 46 -0.83 6.84 8.67
CA ASP A 46 -1.24 7.73 9.74
C ASP A 46 -0.20 7.75 10.87
N GLU A 47 -0.26 8.78 11.70
CA GLU A 47 0.66 8.96 12.84
C GLU A 47 0.53 7.85 13.87
N ASP A 48 -0.65 7.23 13.99
CA ASP A 48 -0.91 6.11 14.89
C ASP A 48 -0.32 4.77 14.40
N GLY A 49 0.38 4.78 13.27
CA GLY A 49 0.97 3.58 12.65
C GLY A 49 0.01 2.82 11.74
N SER A 50 -1.24 3.26 11.60
CA SER A 50 -2.17 2.72 10.61
C SER A 50 -1.62 2.89 9.20
N ARG A 51 -1.56 1.80 8.43
CA ARG A 51 -1.09 1.79 7.03
C ARG A 51 -2.16 1.20 6.12
N MET A 52 -2.44 1.87 5.01
CA MET A 52 -3.37 1.40 3.98
C MET A 52 -2.72 1.44 2.60
N PRO A 53 -2.64 0.31 1.88
CA PRO A 53 -2.18 0.33 0.50
C PRO A 53 -3.24 0.97 -0.40
N LEU A 54 -2.81 1.87 -1.27
CA LEU A 54 -3.60 2.49 -2.33
C LEU A 54 -3.29 1.81 -3.65
N THR A 55 -4.15 0.87 -4.02
CA THR A 55 -4.14 0.17 -5.30
C THR A 55 -4.94 0.97 -6.30
N TRP A 56 -4.30 2.00 -6.88
CA TRP A 56 -4.92 2.82 -7.93
C TRP A 56 -4.48 2.36 -9.31
N SER A 57 -5.32 2.62 -10.30
CA SER A 57 -5.05 2.34 -11.71
C SER A 57 -5.59 3.48 -12.56
N ARG A 58 -5.06 3.63 -13.77
CA ARG A 58 -5.50 4.64 -14.71
C ARG A 58 -6.22 3.98 -15.89
N ARG A 59 -7.45 4.38 -16.15
CA ARG A 59 -8.22 3.92 -17.32
C ARG A 59 -8.84 5.12 -18.02
N PHE A 60 -8.58 5.24 -19.32
CA PHE A 60 -9.02 6.36 -20.16
C PHE A 60 -8.70 7.74 -19.56
N GLY A 61 -7.53 7.89 -18.94
CA GLY A 61 -7.08 9.16 -18.36
C GLY A 61 -7.57 9.46 -16.95
N VAL A 62 -8.52 8.68 -16.42
CA VAL A 62 -9.07 8.81 -15.07
C VAL A 62 -8.38 7.84 -14.11
N ASP A 63 -7.95 8.37 -12.97
CA ASP A 63 -7.38 7.58 -11.88
C ASP A 63 -8.51 7.05 -10.98
N TYR A 64 -8.50 5.75 -10.71
CA TYR A 64 -9.52 5.09 -9.89
C TYR A 64 -8.89 4.08 -8.94
N LEU A 65 -9.50 3.94 -7.77
CA LEU A 65 -9.15 2.90 -6.79
C LEU A 65 -9.78 1.57 -7.22
N ARG A 66 -8.98 0.51 -7.21
CA ARG A 66 -9.42 -0.86 -7.48
C ARG A 66 -9.01 -1.73 -6.30
N GLN A 67 -9.90 -2.61 -5.83
CA GLN A 67 -9.48 -3.63 -4.86
C GLN A 67 -8.50 -4.61 -5.52
N PRO A 68 -7.37 -4.95 -4.86
CA PRO A 68 -6.40 -5.90 -5.38
C PRO A 68 -6.97 -7.31 -5.53
#